data_AF-S4P5D0-F1
#
_entry.id   AF-S4P5D0-F1
#
_cell.length_a   1.000
_cell.length_b   1.000
_cell.length_c   1.000
_cell.angle_alpha   90.00
_cell.angle_beta   90.00
_cell.angle_gamma   90.00
#
_symmetry.space_group_name_H-M   'P 1'
#
loop_
_entity.id
_entity.type
_entity.pdbx_description
1 polymer ?
#
loop_
_entity_poly.entity_id
_entity_poly.type
_entity_poly.pdbx_seq_one_letter_code
_entity_poly.pdbx_strand_id
1 'polypeptide(L)'
;MASSPTECSALVQALTYLIQPLPFAAEYRPYFTIHDSEFKEFTRKQYNPPCIILGVTNPFFTKTLQHWPHTIKLGDSASIKTKLRKVGSIKHLDTAPGVYTQYKPFLEKDKAIIKKLHNGMKTDRPSEVQTAMVKRHLLELTQSFMIPLERYMASLMPLQKNISPYRAPPIPNPFNPEDFFATLQQAGPHLTTGIKGDWIGLYRNFFRTPNFGAWFHERHSKLTNKLHAL
;
A
#
# COMPACT_ATOMS: atom_id res chain seq x y z
N MET A 1 -9.95 7.98 11.46
CA MET A 1 -10.72 8.47 12.61
C MET A 1 -11.36 7.30 13.32
N ALA A 2 -11.12 7.18 14.63
CA ALA A 2 -11.68 6.14 15.49
C ALA A 2 -12.27 6.74 16.78
N SER A 3 -12.96 5.93 17.58
CA SER A 3 -13.56 6.40 18.84
C SER A 3 -12.53 6.54 19.96
N SER A 4 -11.45 5.75 19.92
CA SER A 4 -10.39 5.74 20.93
C SER A 4 -8.97 5.72 20.30
N PRO A 5 -7.94 6.18 21.04
CA PRO A 5 -6.56 6.12 20.57
C PRO A 5 -6.09 4.70 20.25
N THR A 6 -6.55 3.71 21.02
CA THR A 6 -6.23 2.28 20.85
C THR A 6 -6.75 1.73 19.53
N GLU A 7 -8.04 1.96 19.23
CA GLU A 7 -8.62 1.54 17.94
C GLU A 7 -7.93 2.25 16.77
N CYS A 8 -7.60 3.52 16.98
CA CYS A 8 -6.97 4.32 15.96
C CYS A 8 -5.57 3.81 15.62
N SER A 9 -4.74 3.57 16.63
CA SER A 9 -3.38 3.08 16.46
C SER A 9 -3.37 1.67 15.88
N ALA A 10 -4.27 0.80 16.34
CA ALA A 10 -4.45 -0.54 15.78
C ALA A 10 -4.83 -0.50 14.29
N LEU A 11 -5.72 0.40 13.87
CA LEU A 11 -6.06 0.56 12.46
C LEU A 11 -4.87 1.05 11.64
N VAL A 12 -4.14 2.06 12.10
CA VAL A 12 -2.95 2.56 11.39
C VAL A 12 -1.95 1.43 11.21
N GLN A 13 -1.69 0.66 12.26
CA GLN A 13 -0.80 -0.51 12.20
C GLN A 13 -1.33 -1.60 11.26
N ALA A 14 -2.63 -1.85 11.23
CA ALA A 14 -3.21 -2.81 10.31
C ALA A 14 -3.00 -2.38 8.86
N LEU A 15 -3.22 -1.10 8.54
CA LEU A 15 -3.05 -0.55 7.18
C LEU A 15 -1.61 -0.67 6.67
N THR A 16 -0.61 -0.38 7.52
CA THR A 16 0.80 -0.54 7.14
C THR A 16 1.17 -2.01 6.92
N TYR A 17 0.48 -2.93 7.58
CA TYR A 17 0.68 -4.37 7.44
C TYR A 17 -0.03 -4.99 6.22
N LEU A 18 -1.02 -4.31 5.62
CA LEU A 18 -1.81 -4.87 4.51
C LEU A 18 -0.99 -5.11 3.23
N ILE A 19 0.17 -4.47 3.10
CA ILE A 19 1.04 -4.60 1.93
C ILE A 19 2.19 -5.59 2.14
N GLN A 20 2.12 -6.45 3.15
CA GLN A 20 3.14 -7.49 3.30
C GLN A 20 3.21 -8.41 2.07
N PRO A 21 4.40 -8.91 1.69
CA PRO A 21 5.69 -8.81 2.41
C PRO A 21 6.48 -7.53 2.11
N LEU A 22 5.94 -6.60 1.33
CA LEU A 22 6.59 -5.31 1.07
C LEU A 22 6.58 -4.46 2.35
N PRO A 23 7.74 -4.02 2.87
CA PRO A 23 7.78 -3.14 4.03
C PRO A 23 7.14 -1.78 3.70
N PHE A 24 6.32 -1.27 4.63
CA PHE A 24 5.81 0.09 4.54
C PHE A 24 6.91 1.08 4.90
N ALA A 25 7.23 1.98 3.98
CA ALA A 25 8.32 2.94 4.10
C ALA A 25 7.86 4.41 4.07
N ALA A 26 6.54 4.65 3.98
CA ALA A 26 6.00 5.99 4.13
C ALA A 26 5.84 6.35 5.62
N GLU A 27 5.60 7.63 5.90
CA GLU A 27 5.40 8.08 7.27
C GLU A 27 4.02 7.64 7.78
N TYR A 28 3.92 7.35 9.07
CA TYR A 28 2.63 7.15 9.74
C TYR A 28 2.69 7.58 11.20
N ARG A 29 1.58 8.11 11.70
CA ARG A 29 1.38 8.46 13.10
C ARG A 29 0.23 7.60 13.64
N PRO A 30 0.52 6.57 14.45
CA PRO A 30 -0.52 5.71 15.02
C PRO A 30 -1.58 6.51 15.79
N TYR A 31 -1.14 7.57 16.47
CA TYR A 31 -2.01 8.53 17.12
C TYR A 31 -1.43 9.93 16.99
N PHE A 32 -2.26 10.88 16.55
CA PHE A 32 -1.93 12.27 16.25
C PHE A 32 -2.96 13.19 16.88
N THR A 33 -2.48 14.26 17.48
CA THR A 33 -3.22 15.18 18.34
C THR A 33 -3.05 16.63 17.88
N ILE A 34 -3.86 17.52 18.44
CA ILE A 34 -3.76 18.96 18.17
C ILE A 34 -2.55 19.60 18.85
N HIS A 35 -1.90 18.89 19.78
CA HIS A 35 -0.77 19.38 20.56
C HIS A 35 0.57 18.99 19.94
N ASP A 36 0.57 18.14 18.91
CA ASP A 36 1.77 17.79 18.17
C ASP A 36 2.34 19.01 17.45
N SER A 37 3.67 19.16 17.49
CA SER A 37 4.36 20.32 16.90
C SER A 37 4.09 20.50 15.41
N GLU A 38 3.88 19.39 14.69
CA GLU A 38 3.61 19.31 13.24
C GLU A 38 2.14 19.56 12.90
N PHE A 39 1.26 19.76 13.88
CA PHE A 39 -0.16 20.01 13.65
C PHE A 39 -0.41 21.15 12.68
N LYS A 40 0.34 22.26 12.79
CA LYS A 40 0.23 23.40 11.87
C LYS A 40 0.69 23.06 10.45
N GLU A 41 1.59 22.10 10.28
CA GLU A 41 2.08 21.69 8.97
C GLU A 41 1.03 20.83 8.25
N PHE A 42 0.53 19.78 8.90
CA PHE A 42 -0.43 18.85 8.29
C PHE A 42 -1.83 19.45 8.06
N THR A 43 -2.16 20.54 8.76
CA THR A 43 -3.46 21.21 8.61
C THR A 43 -3.47 22.36 7.62
N ARG A 44 -2.29 22.81 7.15
CA ARG A 44 -2.20 23.81 6.07
C ARG A 44 -2.78 23.22 4.79
N LYS A 45 -3.63 24.01 4.13
CA LYS A 45 -4.10 23.67 2.78
C LYS A 45 -2.92 23.77 1.81
N GLN A 46 -2.26 22.64 1.57
CA GLN A 46 -1.24 22.49 0.55
C GLN A 46 -1.82 21.76 -0.66
N TYR A 47 -1.27 22.03 -1.84
CA TYR A 47 -1.73 21.42 -3.09
C TYR A 47 -1.40 19.91 -3.15
N ASN A 48 -0.33 19.48 -2.47
CA ASN A 48 0.10 18.08 -2.40
C ASN A 48 0.26 17.67 -0.92
N PRO A 49 -0.71 16.94 -0.33
CA PRO A 49 -0.56 16.43 1.02
C PRO A 49 0.60 15.40 1.09
N PRO A 50 1.31 15.32 2.23
CA PRO A 50 2.41 14.37 2.39
C PRO A 50 1.91 12.91 2.29
N CYS A 51 2.80 12.00 1.88
CA CYS A 51 2.53 10.56 1.90
C CYS A 51 2.56 10.04 3.35
N ILE A 52 1.47 10.27 4.08
CA ILE A 52 1.38 9.93 5.51
C ILE A 52 0.02 9.31 5.88
N ILE A 53 0.03 8.42 6.87
CA ILE A 53 -1.18 7.92 7.54
C ILE A 53 -1.29 8.57 8.92
N LEU A 54 -2.37 9.30 9.17
CA LEU A 54 -2.64 9.93 10.47
C LEU A 54 -3.78 9.22 11.20
N GLY A 55 -3.48 8.67 12.37
CA GLY A 55 -4.46 8.19 13.32
C GLY A 55 -4.99 9.33 14.19
N VAL A 56 -6.30 9.62 14.12
CA VAL A 56 -6.94 10.67 14.92
C VAL A 56 -8.24 10.17 15.55
N THR A 57 -8.61 10.72 16.71
CA THR A 57 -9.91 10.43 17.36
C THR A 57 -10.85 11.63 17.37
N ASN A 58 -10.29 12.84 17.50
CA ASN A 58 -11.09 14.05 17.68
C ASN A 58 -11.83 14.45 16.39
N PRO A 59 -13.18 14.59 16.42
CA PRO A 59 -13.98 15.05 15.29
C PRO A 59 -13.53 16.39 14.68
N PHE A 60 -12.82 17.22 15.44
CA PHE A 60 -12.20 18.45 14.94
C PHE A 60 -11.35 18.21 13.68
N PHE A 61 -10.61 17.10 13.62
CA PHE A 61 -9.80 16.74 12.44
C PHE A 61 -10.63 16.54 11.18
N THR A 62 -11.90 16.13 11.30
CA THR A 62 -12.79 15.96 10.16
C THR A 62 -13.03 17.27 9.41
N LYS A 63 -13.13 18.39 10.15
CA LYS A 63 -13.28 19.72 9.56
C LYS A 63 -11.95 20.26 9.06
N THR A 64 -10.90 20.11 9.85
CA THR A 64 -9.59 20.67 9.55
C THR A 64 -8.91 19.98 8.37
N LEU A 65 -9.04 18.65 8.26
CA LEU A 65 -8.47 17.83 7.20
C LEU A 65 -9.49 17.44 6.12
N GLN A 66 -10.61 18.16 5.99
CA GLN A 66 -11.64 17.86 4.98
C GLN A 66 -11.12 17.88 3.52
N HIS A 67 -10.01 18.57 3.29
CA HIS A 67 -9.37 18.67 1.98
C HIS A 67 -8.51 17.44 1.64
N TRP A 68 -8.27 16.54 2.60
CA TRP A 68 -7.47 15.35 2.37
C TRP A 68 -8.20 14.37 1.44
N PRO A 69 -7.47 13.69 0.54
CA PRO A 69 -8.07 12.86 -0.50
C PRO A 69 -8.69 11.57 0.05
N HIS A 70 -8.28 11.14 1.25
CA HIS A 70 -8.64 9.86 1.84
C HIS A 70 -9.01 10.04 3.32
N THR A 71 -10.11 9.43 3.74
CA THR A 71 -10.55 9.39 5.13
C THR A 71 -11.19 8.04 5.43
N ILE A 72 -10.74 7.40 6.50
CA ILE A 72 -11.34 6.16 7.02
C ILE A 72 -11.96 6.51 8.38
N LYS A 73 -13.26 6.27 8.53
CA LYS A 73 -13.98 6.47 9.78
C LYS A 73 -14.44 5.10 10.29
N LEU A 74 -13.91 4.69 11.44
CA LEU A 74 -14.40 3.53 12.16
C LEU A 74 -15.73 3.86 12.84
N GLY A 75 -16.55 2.85 13.06
CA GLY A 75 -17.70 2.94 13.92
C GLY A 75 -18.19 1.56 14.31
N ASP A 76 -19.23 1.55 15.13
CA ASP A 76 -19.66 0.33 15.80
C ASP A 76 -20.13 -0.73 14.81
N SER A 77 -19.78 -1.99 15.09
CA SER A 77 -20.04 -3.16 14.23
C SER A 77 -21.51 -3.32 13.80
N ALA A 78 -22.45 -2.67 14.49
CA ALA A 78 -23.88 -2.73 14.22
C ALA A 78 -24.34 -2.05 12.90
N SER A 79 -23.50 -1.27 12.20
CA SER A 79 -23.95 -0.48 11.04
C SER A 79 -23.01 -0.43 9.82
N ILE A 80 -22.25 -1.51 9.56
CA ILE A 80 -21.30 -1.55 8.43
C ILE A 80 -22.06 -1.55 7.08
N LYS A 81 -22.16 -0.38 6.43
CA LYS A 81 -22.57 -0.26 5.02
C LYS A 81 -21.34 -0.38 4.12
N THR A 82 -21.15 -1.52 3.45
CA THR A 82 -19.96 -1.89 2.63
C THR A 82 -19.77 -1.13 1.30
N LYS A 83 -20.34 0.08 1.13
CA LYS A 83 -20.19 0.86 -0.11
C LYS A 83 -19.04 1.87 0.02
N LEU A 84 -18.05 1.80 -0.88
CA LEU A 84 -17.08 2.87 -1.13
C LEU A 84 -17.82 4.14 -1.54
N ARG A 85 -17.58 5.25 -0.85
CA ARG A 85 -18.25 6.54 -1.12
C ARG A 85 -17.28 7.50 -1.78
N LYS A 86 -17.61 7.93 -3.01
CA LYS A 86 -16.87 8.97 -3.74
C LYS A 86 -17.07 10.31 -3.02
N VAL A 87 -16.01 11.07 -2.82
CA VAL A 87 -15.95 12.31 -1.98
C VAL A 87 -16.76 13.49 -2.56
N GLY A 88 -17.62 13.29 -3.57
CA GLY A 88 -18.42 14.35 -4.17
C GLY A 88 -19.40 14.98 -3.16
N SER A 89 -19.11 16.22 -2.75
CA SER A 89 -19.91 17.10 -1.87
C SER A 89 -20.44 16.43 -0.59
N ILE A 90 -19.54 15.82 0.19
CA ILE A 90 -19.91 15.23 1.47
C ILE A 90 -19.77 16.29 2.56
N LYS A 91 -20.87 16.62 3.25
CA LYS A 91 -20.82 17.34 4.53
C LYS A 91 -20.07 16.47 5.54
N HIS A 92 -18.79 16.79 5.75
CA HIS A 92 -17.83 15.95 6.47
C HIS A 92 -18.20 15.64 7.93
N LEU A 93 -19.03 16.45 8.60
CA LEU A 93 -19.28 16.33 10.04
C LEU A 93 -20.18 15.13 10.42
N ASP A 94 -21.18 14.80 9.60
CA ASP A 94 -22.19 13.76 9.89
C ASP A 94 -21.97 12.44 9.16
N THR A 95 -20.75 12.21 8.65
CA THR A 95 -20.55 11.08 7.75
C THR A 95 -20.49 9.77 8.52
N ALA A 96 -21.28 8.78 8.08
CA ALA A 96 -21.33 7.45 8.65
C ALA A 96 -19.95 6.75 8.62
N PRO A 97 -19.71 5.71 9.43
CA PRO A 97 -18.52 4.87 9.32
C PRO A 97 -18.30 4.37 7.88
N GLY A 98 -17.04 4.32 7.44
CA GLY A 98 -16.68 3.88 6.10
C GLY A 98 -15.38 4.48 5.55
N VAL A 99 -15.09 4.10 4.31
CA VAL A 99 -13.93 4.56 3.54
C VAL A 99 -14.37 5.61 2.52
N TYR A 100 -13.83 6.81 2.66
CA TYR A 100 -14.04 7.97 1.80
C TYR A 100 -12.76 8.23 1.05
N THR A 101 -12.80 8.16 -0.28
CA THR A 101 -11.58 8.26 -1.08
C THR A 101 -11.85 8.87 -2.45
N GLN A 102 -10.92 9.73 -2.88
CA GLN A 102 -10.83 10.22 -4.26
C GLN A 102 -10.05 9.26 -5.17
N TYR A 103 -9.45 8.21 -4.60
CA TYR A 103 -8.64 7.24 -5.35
C TYR A 103 -9.49 6.47 -6.37
N LYS A 104 -8.96 6.39 -7.59
CA LYS A 104 -9.48 5.51 -8.64
C LYS A 104 -8.64 4.23 -8.65
N PRO A 105 -9.23 3.05 -8.38
CA PRO A 105 -8.48 1.80 -8.37
C PRO A 105 -8.00 1.44 -9.77
N PHE A 106 -6.75 0.96 -9.86
CA PHE A 106 -6.18 0.38 -11.07
C PHE A 106 -6.69 -1.03 -11.34
N LEU A 107 -6.90 -1.81 -10.27
CA LEU A 107 -7.30 -3.22 -10.35
C LEU A 107 -8.78 -3.42 -10.04
N GLU A 108 -9.35 -4.45 -10.63
CA GLU A 108 -10.70 -4.90 -10.30
C GLU A 108 -10.76 -5.55 -8.93
N LYS A 109 -11.92 -5.42 -8.27
CA LYS A 109 -12.18 -6.10 -7.00
C LYS A 109 -12.33 -7.61 -7.21
N ASP A 110 -11.69 -8.39 -6.36
CA ASP A 110 -11.97 -9.83 -6.29
C ASP A 110 -13.36 -10.06 -5.65
N LYS A 111 -14.35 -10.36 -6.48
CA LYS A 111 -15.72 -10.62 -6.04
C LYS A 111 -15.83 -11.92 -5.22
N ALA A 112 -14.92 -12.88 -5.42
CA ALA A 112 -14.97 -14.17 -4.75
C ALA A 112 -14.58 -14.03 -3.28
N ILE A 113 -13.45 -13.36 -2.98
CA ILE A 113 -13.07 -13.10 -1.58
C ILE A 113 -14.10 -12.22 -0.88
N ILE A 114 -14.63 -11.20 -1.55
CA ILE A 114 -15.67 -10.33 -1.00
C ILE A 114 -16.91 -11.15 -0.63
N LYS A 115 -17.38 -12.05 -1.50
CA LYS A 115 -18.52 -12.93 -1.21
C LYS A 115 -18.23 -13.86 -0.03
N LYS A 116 -17.02 -14.43 0.04
CA LYS A 116 -16.59 -15.31 1.14
C LYS A 116 -16.55 -14.59 2.49
N LEU A 117 -16.10 -13.33 2.52
CA LEU A 117 -16.07 -12.51 3.73
C LEU A 117 -17.48 -12.11 4.18
N HIS A 118 -18.34 -11.68 3.25
CA HIS A 118 -19.74 -11.36 3.55
C HIS A 118 -20.50 -12.58 4.08
N ASN A 119 -20.29 -13.76 3.49
CA ASN A 119 -20.89 -14.99 3.99
C ASN A 119 -20.37 -15.32 5.39
N GLY A 120 -19.07 -15.14 5.66
CA GLY A 120 -18.50 -15.32 6.99
C GLY A 120 -19.15 -14.42 8.05
N MET A 121 -19.49 -13.17 7.69
CA MET A 121 -20.20 -12.27 8.61
C MET A 121 -21.63 -12.74 8.88
N LYS A 122 -22.32 -13.31 7.88
CA LYS A 122 -23.68 -13.85 8.06
C LYS A 122 -23.72 -15.13 8.89
N THR A 123 -22.66 -15.94 8.82
CA THR A 123 -22.56 -17.20 9.56
C THR A 123 -21.86 -17.05 10.90
N ASP A 124 -21.71 -15.82 11.41
CA ASP A 124 -21.01 -15.50 12.66
C ASP A 124 -19.63 -16.16 12.79
N ARG A 125 -18.87 -16.17 11.68
CA ARG A 125 -17.53 -16.74 11.64
C ARG A 125 -16.61 -15.93 12.57
N PRO A 126 -15.77 -16.60 13.40
CA PRO A 126 -14.81 -15.91 14.25
C PRO A 126 -13.96 -14.87 13.51
N SER A 127 -13.72 -13.75 14.18
CA SER A 127 -13.07 -12.57 13.60
C SER A 127 -11.63 -12.86 13.14
N GLU A 128 -10.98 -13.82 13.81
CA GLU A 128 -9.62 -14.28 13.54
C GLU A 128 -9.54 -14.97 12.18
N VAL A 129 -10.55 -15.77 11.84
CA VAL A 129 -10.62 -16.46 10.54
C VAL A 129 -10.87 -15.46 9.43
N GLN A 130 -11.77 -14.49 9.64
CA GLN A 130 -12.01 -13.40 8.68
C GLN A 130 -10.73 -12.60 8.45
N THR A 131 -10.01 -12.28 9.53
CA THR A 131 -8.74 -11.56 9.50
C THR A 131 -7.66 -12.35 8.76
N ALA A 132 -7.52 -13.65 9.04
CA ALA A 132 -6.57 -14.53 8.36
C ALA A 132 -6.85 -14.62 6.85
N MET A 133 -8.12 -14.69 6.45
CA MET A 133 -8.51 -14.70 5.03
C MET A 133 -8.13 -13.41 4.32
N VAL A 134 -8.35 -12.25 4.95
CA VAL A 134 -7.94 -10.95 4.38
C VAL A 134 -6.43 -10.85 4.28
N LYS A 135 -5.70 -11.20 5.35
CA LYS A 135 -4.24 -11.18 5.38
C LYS A 135 -3.64 -12.06 4.29
N ARG A 136 -4.13 -13.30 4.16
CA ARG A 136 -3.66 -14.24 3.14
C ARG A 136 -3.92 -13.72 1.72
N HIS A 137 -5.12 -13.22 1.45
CA HIS A 137 -5.46 -12.69 0.13
C HIS A 137 -4.56 -11.51 -0.27
N LEU A 138 -4.32 -10.56 0.64
CA LEU A 138 -3.48 -9.39 0.36
C LEU A 138 -1.99 -9.74 0.29
N LEU A 139 -1.54 -10.72 1.08
CA LEU A 139 -0.19 -11.28 0.99
C LEU A 139 0.07 -11.87 -0.39
N GLU A 140 -0.81 -12.77 -0.84
CA GLU A 140 -0.71 -13.42 -2.16
C GLU A 140 -0.76 -12.36 -3.28
N LEU A 141 -1.65 -11.38 -3.16
CA LEU A 141 -1.75 -10.29 -4.14
C LEU A 141 -0.49 -9.42 -4.21
N THR A 142 0.09 -9.09 -3.05
CA THR A 142 1.34 -8.33 -2.99
C THR A 142 2.50 -9.14 -3.57
N GLN A 143 2.59 -10.44 -3.25
CA GLN A 143 3.59 -11.32 -3.86
C GLN A 143 3.46 -11.36 -5.38
N SER A 144 2.25 -11.57 -5.90
CA SER A 144 1.97 -11.50 -7.33
C SER A 144 2.41 -10.19 -7.98
N PHE A 145 2.22 -9.06 -7.28
CA PHE A 145 2.68 -7.75 -7.71
C PHE A 145 4.21 -7.61 -7.66
N MET A 146 4.89 -8.18 -6.67
CA MET A 146 6.34 -8.04 -6.50
C MET A 146 7.18 -9.00 -7.35
N ILE A 147 6.67 -10.20 -7.67
CA ILE A 147 7.42 -11.23 -8.42
C ILE A 147 8.03 -10.69 -9.73
N PRO A 148 7.28 -9.98 -10.61
CA PRO A 148 7.86 -9.45 -11.84
C PRO A 148 8.99 -8.44 -11.58
N LEU A 149 8.85 -7.60 -10.54
CA LEU A 149 9.87 -6.63 -10.15
C LEU A 149 11.14 -7.33 -9.65
N GLU A 150 10.99 -8.34 -8.79
CA GLU A 150 12.12 -9.12 -8.30
C GLU A 150 12.84 -9.86 -9.42
N ARG A 151 12.09 -10.43 -10.38
CA ARG A 151 12.66 -11.08 -11.57
C ARG A 151 13.43 -10.09 -12.43
N TYR A 152 12.86 -8.90 -12.70
CA TYR A 152 13.54 -7.88 -13.49
C TYR A 152 14.80 -7.37 -12.78
N MET A 153 14.72 -7.08 -11.47
CA MET A 153 15.90 -6.72 -10.66
C MET A 153 17.00 -7.77 -10.73
N ALA A 154 16.66 -9.06 -10.68
CA ALA A 154 17.63 -10.14 -10.82
C ALA A 154 18.29 -10.16 -12.21
N SER A 155 17.55 -9.82 -13.27
CA SER A 155 18.09 -9.74 -14.64
C SER A 155 19.07 -8.58 -14.87
N LEU A 156 19.09 -7.58 -13.98
CA LEU A 156 20.07 -6.48 -14.02
C LEU A 156 21.46 -6.92 -13.55
N MET A 157 21.59 -8.12 -12.99
CA MET A 157 22.89 -8.66 -12.59
C MET A 157 23.77 -8.98 -13.81
N PRO A 158 25.07 -8.63 -13.77
CA PRO A 158 26.00 -9.02 -14.81
C PRO A 158 26.15 -10.55 -14.85
N LEU A 159 26.26 -11.11 -16.05
CA LEU A 159 26.46 -12.55 -16.24
C LEU A 159 27.78 -12.98 -15.57
N GLN A 160 27.78 -14.13 -14.89
CA GLN A 160 28.96 -14.65 -14.18
C GLN A 160 30.22 -14.73 -15.05
N LYS A 161 30.07 -15.05 -16.34
CA LYS A 161 31.18 -15.08 -17.31
C LYS A 161 31.93 -13.76 -17.48
N ASN A 162 31.31 -12.64 -17.10
CA ASN A 162 31.89 -11.30 -17.18
C ASN A 162 32.51 -10.84 -15.84
N ILE A 163 32.41 -11.66 -14.78
CA ILE A 163 32.99 -11.38 -13.47
C ILE A 163 34.40 -11.99 -13.45
N SER A 164 35.41 -11.15 -13.18
CA SER A 164 36.81 -11.57 -13.09
C SER A 164 37.39 -11.13 -11.75
N PRO A 165 38.07 -12.01 -10.99
CA PRO A 165 38.69 -11.66 -9.70
C PRO A 165 39.74 -10.54 -9.81
N TYR A 166 40.26 -10.29 -11.01
CA TYR A 166 41.33 -9.34 -11.29
C TYR A 166 40.83 -8.01 -11.87
N ARG A 167 39.51 -7.82 -11.99
CA ARG A 167 38.89 -6.58 -12.46
C ARG A 167 37.98 -6.02 -11.37
N ALA A 168 37.73 -4.71 -11.44
CA ALA A 168 36.77 -4.08 -10.54
C ALA A 168 35.41 -4.81 -10.63
N PRO A 169 34.73 -5.04 -9.48
CA PRO A 169 33.40 -5.65 -9.47
C PRO A 169 32.46 -4.89 -10.42
N PRO A 170 31.78 -5.60 -11.34
CA PRO A 170 30.88 -4.94 -12.27
C PRO A 170 29.72 -4.27 -11.52
N ILE A 171 29.21 -3.17 -12.06
CA ILE A 171 28.05 -2.48 -11.52
C ILE A 171 26.79 -3.13 -12.12
N PRO A 172 25.71 -3.34 -11.35
CA PRO A 172 24.43 -3.77 -11.91
C PRO A 172 23.95 -2.82 -13.02
N ASN A 173 23.25 -3.37 -14.02
CA ASN A 173 22.62 -2.53 -15.05
C ASN A 173 21.60 -1.57 -14.40
N PRO A 174 21.45 -0.33 -14.92
CA PRO A 174 20.49 0.61 -14.38
C PRO A 174 19.07 0.09 -14.56
N PHE A 175 18.22 0.36 -13.56
CA PHE A 175 16.80 0.03 -13.65
C PHE A 175 16.11 0.96 -14.66
N ASN A 176 15.49 0.38 -15.68
CA ASN A 176 14.71 1.11 -16.67
C ASN A 176 13.23 0.71 -16.59
N PRO A 177 12.33 1.64 -16.20
CA PRO A 177 10.90 1.37 -16.14
C PRO A 177 10.29 0.86 -17.45
N GLU A 178 10.72 1.36 -18.60
CA GLU A 178 10.13 0.98 -19.89
C GLU A 178 10.54 -0.44 -20.30
N ASP A 179 11.79 -0.83 -20.03
CA ASP A 179 12.25 -2.22 -20.23
C ASP A 179 11.49 -3.17 -19.30
N PHE A 180 11.30 -2.77 -18.03
CA PHE A 180 10.47 -3.52 -17.09
C PHE A 180 9.04 -3.71 -17.61
N PHE A 181 8.40 -2.65 -18.11
CA PHE A 181 7.04 -2.75 -18.66
C PHE A 181 6.96 -3.66 -19.88
N ALA A 182 7.99 -3.68 -20.73
CA ALA A 182 8.07 -4.62 -21.84
C ALA A 182 8.06 -6.09 -21.37
N THR A 183 8.70 -6.40 -20.23
CA THR A 183 8.68 -7.76 -19.67
C THR A 183 7.31 -8.20 -19.14
N LEU A 184 6.43 -7.26 -18.76
CA LEU A 184 5.14 -7.58 -18.13
C LEU A 184 4.18 -8.34 -19.04
N GLN A 185 4.33 -8.25 -20.36
CA GLN A 185 3.52 -9.03 -21.30
C GLN A 185 3.79 -10.53 -21.16
N GLN A 186 5.04 -10.91 -20.90
CA GLN A 186 5.47 -12.31 -20.84
C GLN A 186 5.61 -12.83 -19.40
N ALA A 187 5.90 -11.94 -18.44
CA ALA A 187 6.25 -12.27 -17.07
C ALA A 187 5.48 -11.42 -16.04
N GLY A 188 4.26 -10.99 -16.36
CA GLY A 188 3.47 -10.10 -15.50
C GLY A 188 2.70 -10.80 -14.38
N PRO A 189 2.03 -10.02 -13.50
CA PRO A 189 1.24 -10.54 -12.38
C PRO A 189 0.11 -11.47 -12.80
N HIS A 190 -0.41 -11.33 -14.03
CA HIS A 190 -1.47 -12.16 -14.60
C HIS A 190 -1.14 -13.66 -14.61
N LEU A 191 0.14 -14.04 -14.49
CA LEU A 191 0.57 -15.44 -14.38
C LEU A 191 0.33 -16.04 -12.98
N THR A 192 0.22 -15.20 -11.95
CA THR A 192 0.09 -15.65 -10.55
C THR A 192 -1.23 -15.21 -9.90
N THR A 193 -1.93 -14.24 -10.49
CA THR A 193 -3.25 -13.80 -10.04
C THR A 193 -4.25 -13.66 -11.19
N GLY A 194 -5.50 -14.04 -10.92
CA GLY A 194 -6.62 -13.85 -11.86
C GLY A 194 -7.22 -12.43 -11.83
N ILE A 195 -6.67 -11.52 -11.03
CA ILE A 195 -7.16 -10.14 -10.93
C ILE A 195 -6.80 -9.35 -12.18
N LYS A 196 -7.83 -8.75 -12.78
CA LYS A 196 -7.73 -7.92 -13.99
C LYS A 196 -7.62 -6.45 -13.63
N GLY A 197 -7.14 -5.65 -14.58
CA GLY A 197 -7.04 -4.20 -14.46
C GLY A 197 -5.74 -3.66 -15.02
N ASP A 198 -5.47 -2.39 -14.73
CA ASP A 198 -4.32 -1.65 -15.20
C ASP A 198 -3.09 -1.86 -14.29
N TRP A 199 -2.46 -3.03 -14.44
CA TRP A 199 -1.22 -3.35 -13.73
C TRP A 199 -0.09 -2.38 -14.04
N ILE A 200 0.02 -1.91 -15.28
CA ILE A 200 1.07 -0.98 -15.71
C ILE A 200 0.90 0.37 -14.99
N GLY A 201 -0.33 0.90 -14.96
CA GLY A 201 -0.66 2.11 -14.21
C GLY A 201 -0.36 1.98 -12.71
N LEU A 202 -0.63 0.82 -12.12
CA LEU A 202 -0.29 0.55 -10.73
C LEU A 202 1.23 0.60 -10.50
N TYR A 203 2.05 -0.03 -11.35
CA TYR A 203 3.51 0.04 -11.25
C TYR A 203 4.04 1.46 -11.48
N ARG A 204 3.53 2.19 -12.49
CA ARG A 204 3.90 3.59 -12.75
C ARG A 204 3.63 4.47 -11.53
N ASN A 205 2.50 4.24 -10.84
CA ASN A 205 2.21 4.95 -9.60
C ASN A 205 3.15 4.50 -8.46
N PHE A 206 3.38 3.19 -8.31
CA PHE A 206 4.25 2.62 -7.28
C PHE A 206 5.68 3.17 -7.34
N PHE A 207 6.25 3.33 -8.53
CA PHE A 207 7.61 3.87 -8.72
C PHE A 207 7.79 5.31 -8.21
N ARG A 208 6.68 6.04 -8.00
CA ARG A 208 6.69 7.40 -7.44
C ARG A 208 6.53 7.43 -5.91
N THR A 209 6.38 6.26 -5.27
CA THR A 209 6.13 6.16 -3.83
C THR A 209 7.41 5.92 -3.04
N PRO A 210 7.48 6.33 -1.76
CA PRO A 210 8.62 6.01 -0.89
C PRO A 210 8.81 4.50 -0.69
N ASN A 211 7.73 3.71 -0.79
CA ASN A 211 7.80 2.25 -0.69
C ASN A 211 8.69 1.64 -1.80
N PHE A 212 8.56 2.12 -3.04
CA PHE A 212 9.44 1.68 -4.12
C PHE A 212 10.88 2.13 -3.86
N GLY A 213 11.09 3.40 -3.48
CA GLY A 213 12.43 3.93 -3.20
C GLY A 213 13.18 3.10 -2.14
N ALA A 214 12.51 2.80 -1.02
CA ALA A 214 13.09 1.99 0.05
C ALA A 214 13.38 0.55 -0.40
N TRP A 215 12.41 -0.11 -1.05
CA TRP A 215 12.60 -1.46 -1.57
C TRP A 215 13.72 -1.52 -2.61
N PHE A 216 13.75 -0.57 -3.55
CA PHE A 216 14.75 -0.52 -4.62
C PHE A 216 16.15 -0.32 -4.05
N HIS A 217 16.30 0.62 -3.11
CA HIS A 217 17.59 0.87 -2.46
C HIS A 217 18.09 -0.36 -1.69
N GLU A 218 17.22 -1.02 -0.92
CA GLU A 218 17.57 -2.26 -0.20
C GLU A 218 18.00 -3.36 -1.17
N ARG A 219 17.25 -3.57 -2.26
CA ARG A 219 17.59 -4.60 -3.25
C ARG A 219 18.85 -4.26 -4.02
N HIS A 220 19.03 -3.03 -4.46
CA HIS A 220 20.23 -2.58 -5.14
C HIS A 220 21.46 -2.75 -4.24
N SER A 221 21.40 -2.31 -2.97
CA SER A 221 22.48 -2.50 -2.00
C SER A 221 22.83 -3.99 -1.81
N LYS A 222 21.83 -4.87 -1.67
CA LYS A 222 22.07 -6.32 -1.59
C LYS A 222 22.73 -6.89 -2.85
N LEU A 223 22.37 -6.42 -4.04
CA LEU A 223 22.98 -6.86 -5.30
C LEU A 223 24.43 -6.38 -5.41
N THR A 224 24.69 -5.11 -5.10
CA THR A 224 26.04 -4.54 -5.08
C THR A 224 26.95 -5.25 -4.08
N ASN A 225 26.47 -5.51 -2.86
CA ASN A 225 27.23 -6.24 -1.84
C ASN A 225 27.55 -7.68 -2.29
N LYS A 226 26.62 -8.35 -2.99
CA LYS A 226 26.89 -9.68 -3.56
C LYS A 226 27.98 -9.63 -4.62
N LEU A 227 28.05 -8.59 -5.45
CA LEU A 227 29.09 -8.43 -6.46
C LEU A 227 30.46 -8.12 -5.85
N HIS A 228 30.50 -7.37 -4.74
CA HIS A 228 31.74 -7.12 -4.01
C HIS A 228 32.28 -8.33 -3.24
N ALA A 229 31.42 -9.32 -2.95
CA ALA A 229 31.80 -10.54 -2.25
C ALA A 229 32.26 -11.68 -3.19
N LEU A 230 32.19 -11.47 -4.51
CA LEU A 230 32.63 -12.40 -5.55
C LEU A 230 34.03 -12.04 -6.06
#